data_AF-A0A843CAZ2-F1
#
_entry.id   AF-A0A843CAZ2-F1
#
_cell.length_a   1.000
_cell.length_b   1.000
_cell.length_c   1.000
_cell.angle_alpha   90.00
_cell.angle_beta   90.00
_cell.angle_gamma   90.00
#
_symmetry.space_group_name_H-M   'P 1'
#
loop_
_entity.id
_entity.type
_entity.pdbx_description
1 polymer ?
#
loop_
_entity_poly.entity_id
_entity_poly.type
_entity_poly.pdbx_seq_one_letter_code
_entity_poly.pdbx_strand_id
1 'polypeptide(L)'
;MYDNIQQLALYIADKKKTIEFVVPHVEINRDDNLLLREKILALSPYDRKKLGINKSTLWYLKKNVSSKDKIKIYDKILEKLKNI
;
A
#
# COMPACT_ATOMS: atom_id res chain seq x y z
N MET A 1 -11.62 17.76 10.11
CA MET A 1 -11.48 16.95 11.34
C MET A 1 -12.31 17.51 12.50
N TYR A 2 -12.36 18.82 12.71
CA TYR A 2 -13.19 19.47 13.75
C TYR A 2 -14.70 19.18 13.63
N ASP A 3 -15.21 19.02 12.41
CA ASP A 3 -16.66 18.86 12.15
C ASP A 3 -17.23 17.56 12.75
N ASN A 4 -16.51 16.44 12.65
CA ASN A 4 -16.97 15.14 13.18
C ASN A 4 -17.05 15.13 14.73
N ILE A 5 -16.14 15.82 15.41
CA ILE A 5 -16.14 15.92 16.87
C ILE A 5 -17.31 16.79 17.34
N GLN A 6 -17.59 17.88 16.61
CA GLN A 6 -18.73 18.75 16.91
C GLN A 6 -20.07 18.05 16.65
N GLN A 7 -20.19 17.29 15.55
CA GLN A 7 -21.35 16.45 15.24
C GLN A 7 -21.62 15.44 16.36
N LEU A 8 -20.57 14.80 16.87
CA LEU A 8 -20.67 13.87 17.99
C LEU A 8 -21.12 14.54 19.28
N ALA A 9 -20.54 15.70 19.62
CA ALA A 9 -20.92 16.45 20.81
C ALA A 9 -22.40 16.89 20.78
N LEU A 10 -22.91 17.29 19.60
CA LEU A 10 -24.30 17.68 19.42
C LEU A 10 -25.26 16.48 19.52
N TYR A 11 -24.86 15.31 19.03
CA TYR A 11 -25.64 14.08 19.15
C TYR A 11 -25.73 13.62 20.62
N ILE A 12 -24.61 13.61 21.36
CA ILE A 12 -24.59 13.24 22.78
C ILE A 12 -25.42 14.19 23.63
N ALA A 13 -25.41 15.48 23.30
CA ALA A 13 -26.23 16.49 23.98
C ALA A 13 -27.72 16.45 23.58
N ASP A 14 -28.16 15.46 22.80
CA ASP A 14 -29.51 15.31 22.24
C ASP A 14 -29.99 16.52 21.42
N LYS A 15 -29.05 17.37 20.97
CA LYS A 15 -29.33 18.53 20.12
C LYS A 15 -29.50 18.12 18.65
N LYS A 16 -29.06 16.91 18.30
CA LYS A 16 -29.17 16.34 16.95
C LYS A 16 -29.57 14.87 17.04
N LYS A 17 -30.64 14.47 16.35
CA LYS A 17 -31.17 13.09 16.36
C LYS A 17 -30.38 12.10 15.52
N THR A 18 -29.55 12.59 14.61
CA THR A 18 -28.76 11.77 13.69
C THR A 18 -27.33 12.30 13.62
N ILE A 19 -26.39 11.38 13.43
CA ILE A 19 -24.96 11.65 13.30
C ILE A 19 -24.46 11.10 11.98
N GLU A 20 -23.74 11.93 11.22
CA GLU A 20 -23.06 11.53 9.99
C GLU A 20 -21.59 11.93 10.11
N PHE A 21 -20.70 10.96 9.87
CA PHE A 21 -19.27 11.20 9.88
C PHE A 21 -18.79 11.46 8.46
N VAL A 22 -18.21 12.65 8.23
CA VAL A 22 -17.52 12.95 6.99
C VAL A 22 -16.10 12.42 7.12
N VAL A 23 -15.84 11.26 6.54
CA VAL A 23 -14.49 10.71 6.45
C VAL A 23 -13.81 11.37 5.24
N PRO A 24 -12.76 12.19 5.44
CA PRO A 24 -12.03 12.74 4.32
C PRO A 24 -11.41 11.59 3.52
N HIS A 25 -11.47 11.68 2.19
CA HIS A 25 -10.79 10.73 1.34
C HIS A 25 -9.28 10.90 1.54
N VAL A 26 -8.66 9.97 2.27
CA VAL A 26 -7.21 9.94 2.45
C VAL A 26 -6.65 9.00 1.39
N GLU A 27 -6.17 9.58 0.30
CA GLU A 27 -5.39 8.83 -0.68
C GLU A 27 -3.99 8.57 -0.08
N ILE A 28 -3.75 7.33 0.32
CA ILE A 28 -2.41 6.89 0.70
C ILE A 28 -1.70 6.52 -0.60
N ASN A 29 -1.00 7.48 -1.21
CA ASN A 29 -0.11 7.21 -2.34
C ASN A 29 1.02 6.28 -1.88
N ARG A 30 0.84 4.99 -2.12
CA ARG A 30 1.85 3.94 -1.97
C ARG A 30 2.30 3.53 -3.37
N ASP A 31 3.60 3.57 -3.61
CA ASP A 31 4.19 3.07 -4.85
C ASP A 31 4.02 1.55 -5.00
N ASP A 32 3.71 0.86 -3.90
CA ASP A 32 3.52 -0.57 -3.83
C ASP A 32 2.03 -0.98 -3.73
N ASN A 33 1.49 -1.52 -4.83
CA ASN A 33 0.16 -2.13 -4.88
C ASN A 33 0.19 -3.56 -4.32
N LEU A 34 -0.93 -4.03 -3.77
CA LEU A 34 -1.10 -5.38 -3.19
C LEU A 34 -0.75 -6.48 -4.21
N LEU A 35 -1.20 -6.30 -5.46
CA LEU A 35 -0.85 -7.18 -6.58
C LEU A 35 0.65 -7.27 -6.86
N LEU A 36 1.37 -6.14 -6.73
CA LEU A 36 2.81 -6.10 -6.97
C LEU A 36 3.58 -6.85 -5.87
N ARG A 37 3.10 -6.74 -4.62
CA ARG A 37 3.66 -7.47 -3.48
C ARG A 37 3.51 -8.99 -3.66
N GLU A 38 2.35 -9.44 -4.11
CA GLU A 38 2.11 -10.86 -4.39
C GLU A 38 3.01 -11.38 -5.52
N LYS A 39 3.15 -10.62 -6.61
CA LYS A 39 4.08 -10.95 -7.70
C LYS A 39 5.53 -11.09 -7.21
N ILE A 40 5.99 -10.17 -6.36
CA ILE A 40 7.35 -10.22 -5.79
C ILE A 40 7.55 -11.46 -4.91
N LEU A 41 6.56 -11.85 -4.12
CA LEU A 41 6.63 -13.05 -3.28
C LEU A 41 6.67 -14.33 -4.11
N ALA A 42 5.83 -14.41 -5.14
CA ALA A 42 5.73 -15.55 -6.06
C ALA A 42 6.96 -15.74 -6.96
N LEU A 43 7.77 -14.69 -7.14
CA LEU A 43 8.89 -14.68 -8.08
C LEU A 43 9.94 -15.76 -7.74
N SER A 44 10.20 -16.66 -8.69
CA SER A 44 11.22 -17.70 -8.54
C SER A 44 12.62 -17.17 -8.89
N PRO A 45 13.70 -17.86 -8.45
CA PRO A 45 15.06 -17.54 -8.87
C PRO A 45 15.28 -17.61 -10.39
N TYR A 46 14.50 -18.44 -11.09
CA TYR A 46 14.50 -18.59 -12.55
C TYR A 46 13.86 -17.39 -13.23
N ASP A 47 12.65 -16.99 -12.80
CA ASP A 47 11.94 -15.82 -13.34
C ASP A 47 12.75 -14.55 -13.15
N ARG A 48 13.38 -14.40 -11.97
CA ARG A 48 14.32 -13.31 -11.69
C ARG A 48 15.44 -13.25 -12.73
N LYS A 49 16.01 -14.41 -13.12
CA LYS A 49 17.09 -14.46 -14.11
C LYS A 49 16.57 -14.07 -15.49
N LYS A 50 15.37 -14.53 -15.87
CA LYS A 50 14.69 -14.16 -17.13
C LYS A 50 14.45 -12.65 -17.24
N LEU A 51 14.13 -12.00 -16.12
CA LEU A 51 13.88 -10.55 -16.04
C LEU A 51 15.16 -9.71 -15.91
N GLY A 52 16.32 -10.36 -15.77
CA GLY A 52 17.60 -9.66 -15.54
C GLY A 52 17.60 -8.85 -14.24
N ILE A 53 16.97 -9.37 -13.18
CA ILE A 53 16.97 -8.77 -11.84
C ILE A 53 18.12 -9.41 -11.04
N ASN A 54 18.90 -8.63 -10.28
CA ASN A 54 19.98 -9.20 -9.48
C ASN A 54 19.43 -10.00 -8.27
N LYS A 55 20.18 -10.99 -7.79
CA LYS A 55 19.84 -11.79 -6.60
C LYS A 55 19.63 -10.91 -5.36
N SER A 56 20.53 -9.94 -5.14
CA SER A 56 20.43 -9.00 -4.01
C SER A 56 19.17 -8.13 -4.10
N THR A 57 18.80 -7.69 -5.30
CA THR A 57 17.57 -6.93 -5.54
C THR A 57 16.33 -7.76 -5.22
N LEU A 58 16.26 -9.02 -5.67
CA LEU A 58 15.13 -9.89 -5.33
C LEU A 58 15.03 -10.13 -3.82
N TRP A 59 16.16 -10.38 -3.17
CA TRP A 59 16.20 -10.60 -1.73
C TRP A 59 15.72 -9.37 -0.94
N TYR A 60 16.19 -8.17 -1.31
CA TYR A 60 15.74 -6.91 -0.72
C TYR A 60 14.22 -6.73 -0.86
N LEU A 61 13.68 -6.96 -2.07
CA LEU A 61 12.25 -6.85 -2.33
C LEU A 61 11.46 -7.85 -1.49
N LYS A 62 11.81 -9.14 -1.50
CA LYS A 62 11.11 -10.16 -0.70
C LYS A 62 11.16 -9.85 0.79
N LYS A 63 12.32 -9.45 1.31
CA LYS A 63 12.49 -9.10 2.74
C LYS A 63 11.54 -7.98 3.17
N ASN A 64 11.48 -6.89 2.40
CA ASN A 64 10.64 -5.74 2.75
C ASN A 64 9.14 -5.98 2.49
N VAL A 65 8.79 -6.82 1.50
CA VAL A 65 7.39 -7.25 1.33
C VAL A 65 6.94 -8.09 2.52
N SER A 66 7.77 -9.04 2.97
CA SER A 66 7.47 -9.89 4.12
C SER A 66 7.38 -9.11 5.43
N SER A 67 8.18 -8.07 5.63
CA SER A 67 8.11 -7.22 6.84
C SER A 67 6.97 -6.21 6.84
N LYS A 68 6.15 -6.16 5.77
CA LYS A 68 5.05 -5.20 5.55
C LYS A 68 5.47 -3.73 5.49
N ASP A 69 6.77 -3.44 5.53
CA ASP A 69 7.32 -2.09 5.46
C ASP A 69 7.01 -1.40 4.12
N LYS A 70 7.19 -0.08 4.08
CA LYS A 70 7.17 0.67 2.82
C LYS A 70 8.36 0.24 1.97
N ILE A 71 8.12 -0.10 0.72
CA ILE A 71 9.16 -0.58 -0.19
C ILE A 71 9.38 0.46 -1.26
N LYS A 72 10.63 0.90 -1.41
CA LYS A 72 11.03 1.70 -2.55
C LYS A 72 11.34 0.78 -3.73
N ILE A 73 10.50 0.82 -4.75
CA ILE A 73 10.70 0.09 -6.01
C ILE A 73 11.11 1.11 -7.06
N TYR A 74 12.30 0.92 -7.64
CA TYR A 74 12.76 1.78 -8.74
C TYR A 74 12.02 1.45 -10.02
N ASP A 75 11.73 2.46 -10.85
CA ASP A 75 10.95 2.31 -12.09
C ASP A 75 11.50 1.23 -13.01
N LYS A 76 12.82 1.12 -13.15
CA LYS A 76 13.44 0.07 -13.98
C LYS A 76 13.05 -1.36 -13.56
N ILE A 77 12.81 -1.55 -12.26
CA ILE A 77 12.42 -2.85 -11.70
C ILE A 77 10.91 -3.00 -11.80
N LEU A 78 10.15 -1.92 -11.57
CA LEU A 78 8.71 -1.91 -11.75
C LEU A 78 8.31 -2.31 -13.17
N GLU A 79 8.94 -1.73 -14.20
CA GLU A 79 8.70 -2.07 -15.60
C GLU A 79 8.99 -3.54 -15.91
N LYS A 80 10.02 -4.12 -15.29
CA LYS A 80 10.32 -5.55 -15.43
C LYS A 80 9.25 -6.42 -14.78
N LEU A 81 8.73 -6.02 -13.62
CA LEU A 81 7.69 -6.75 -12.88
C LEU A 81 6.30 -6.65 -13.52
N LYS A 82 6.04 -5.59 -14.30
CA LYS A 82 4.80 -5.45 -15.09
C LYS A 82 4.72 -6.45 -16.25
N ASN A 83 5.87 -6.85 -16.80
CA ASN A 83 5.98 -7.78 -17.95
C ASN A 83 5.91 -9.27 -17.56
N ILE A 84 5.40 -9.58 -16.37
CA ILE A 84 5.14 -10.93 -15.83
C ILE A 84 3.64 -11.10 -15.68
#